data_AF-A0A4Q2YL87-F1
#
_entry.id   AF-A0A4Q2YL87-F1
#
_cell.length_a   1.000
_cell.length_b   1.000
_cell.length_c   1.000
_cell.angle_alpha   90.00
_cell.angle_beta   90.00
_cell.angle_gamma   90.00
#
_symmetry.space_group_name_H-M   'P 1'
#
loop_
_entity.id
_entity.type
_entity.pdbx_description
1 polymer ?
#
loop_
_entity_poly.entity_id
_entity_poly.type
_entity_poly.pdbx_seq_one_letter_code
_entity_poly.pdbx_strand_id
1 'polypeptide(L)'
;NKGGRGAMFNIHGGEASNGVSGTADWKEFSIEFDSGSNSEALLHCLFGGYGGGTGTAYYDDLYLHALGSGDISGAIDAVAKFHASAGAPPVAAKEIVRKHKPDPAVHERGLAVYSLTCIACHGPDGKGVPGAFPPLDNSEYVTGDPSVPARVVLLGLQGPIEVAGQKFESIMPPHTDLNDAQIADVLTYVRQNWSNDAPAVTAEMVKQTRAKWGNHGKPLTAAELK
;
A
#
# COMPACT_ATOMS: atom_id res chain seq x y z
N ASN A 1 24.10 -9.04 -1.95
CA ASN A 1 23.17 -8.01 -1.45
C ASN A 1 23.92 -6.73 -1.12
N LYS A 2 23.79 -5.69 -1.93
CA LYS A 2 24.23 -4.33 -1.58
C LYS A 2 22.97 -3.53 -1.22
N GLY A 3 22.64 -3.43 0.07
CA GLY A 3 21.63 -2.49 0.59
C GLY A 3 20.33 -3.09 1.14
N GLY A 4 19.93 -4.30 0.74
CA GLY A 4 18.71 -4.92 1.24
C GLY A 4 18.80 -5.39 2.70
N ARG A 5 17.71 -5.24 3.46
CA ARG A 5 17.63 -5.62 4.89
C ARG A 5 17.37 -7.11 5.11
N GLY A 6 17.19 -7.90 4.05
CA GLY A 6 16.85 -9.33 4.15
C GLY A 6 15.34 -9.57 4.34
N ALA A 7 14.96 -10.74 4.85
CA ALA A 7 13.58 -11.10 5.18
C ALA A 7 13.13 -10.32 6.42
N MET A 8 11.99 -9.67 6.33
CA MET A 8 11.33 -8.93 7.42
C MET A 8 9.82 -9.14 7.32
N PHE A 9 9.12 -8.79 8.38
CA PHE A 9 7.71 -8.42 8.32
C PHE A 9 7.46 -7.08 9.01
N ASN A 10 6.37 -6.42 8.66
CA ASN A 10 5.93 -5.19 9.30
C ASN A 10 4.42 -5.07 9.30
N ILE A 11 3.88 -4.40 10.31
CA ILE A 11 2.53 -3.87 10.25
C ILE A 11 2.57 -2.62 9.38
N HIS A 12 1.60 -2.52 8.49
CA HIS A 12 1.50 -1.40 7.60
C HIS A 12 1.31 -0.08 8.35
N GLY A 13 2.16 0.92 8.06
CA GLY A 13 2.12 2.22 8.74
C GLY A 13 2.55 2.17 10.22
N GLY A 14 3.08 1.05 10.69
CA GLY A 14 3.45 0.84 12.10
C GLY A 14 4.80 0.15 12.26
N GLU A 15 4.88 -0.71 13.28
CA GLU A 15 6.12 -1.37 13.69
C GLU A 15 6.64 -2.36 12.63
N ALA A 16 7.96 -2.47 12.56
CA ALA A 16 8.65 -3.36 11.64
C ALA A 16 9.69 -4.21 12.38
N SER A 17 9.76 -5.48 12.02
CA SER A 17 10.79 -6.38 12.50
C SER A 17 12.19 -5.98 12.00
N ASN A 18 13.22 -6.46 12.69
CA ASN A 18 14.57 -6.43 12.17
C ASN A 18 14.71 -7.37 10.98
N GLY A 19 15.51 -6.95 10.00
CA GLY A 19 15.73 -7.77 8.82
C GLY A 19 16.73 -8.90 9.02
N VAL A 20 16.47 -10.00 8.30
CA VAL A 20 17.17 -11.28 8.48
C VAL A 20 17.79 -11.72 7.17
N SER A 21 19.07 -12.04 7.21
CA SER A 21 19.78 -12.54 6.04
C SER A 21 20.71 -13.68 6.41
N GLY A 22 20.95 -14.57 5.45
CA GLY A 22 21.97 -15.64 5.57
C GLY A 22 21.64 -16.73 6.60
N THR A 23 20.38 -16.93 6.97
CA THR A 23 20.00 -18.01 7.88
C THR A 23 19.89 -19.34 7.14
N ALA A 24 20.30 -20.42 7.81
CA ALA A 24 20.12 -21.80 7.34
C ALA A 24 18.98 -22.53 8.08
N ASP A 25 18.36 -21.86 9.05
CA ASP A 25 17.32 -22.39 9.94
C ASP A 25 16.25 -21.33 10.23
N TRP A 26 15.09 -21.75 10.75
CA TRP A 26 13.95 -20.90 11.06
C TRP A 26 14.25 -19.92 12.19
N LYS A 27 13.71 -18.70 12.10
CA LYS A 27 13.88 -17.66 13.12
C LYS A 27 12.55 -16.99 13.40
N GLU A 28 12.08 -17.13 14.64
CA GLU A 28 10.88 -16.48 15.12
C GLU A 28 11.11 -14.99 15.36
N PHE A 29 10.06 -14.21 15.09
CA PHE A 29 10.02 -12.79 15.40
C PHE A 29 8.61 -12.39 15.84
N SER A 30 8.57 -11.42 16.74
CA SER A 30 7.34 -10.80 17.20
C SER A 30 7.47 -9.29 17.17
N ILE A 31 6.37 -8.61 16.86
CA ILE A 31 6.22 -7.16 16.99
C ILE A 31 4.92 -6.86 17.72
N GLU A 32 4.97 -5.97 18.68
CA GLU A 32 3.78 -5.44 19.34
C GLU A 32 3.34 -4.17 18.59
N PHE A 33 2.04 -4.02 18.37
CA PHE A 33 1.50 -2.84 17.72
C PHE A 33 0.12 -2.50 18.29
N ASP A 34 -0.20 -1.20 18.31
CA ASP A 34 -1.53 -0.70 18.62
C ASP A 34 -2.30 -0.49 17.31
N SER A 35 -3.42 -1.19 17.14
CA SER A 35 -4.30 -0.98 16.00
C SER A 35 -4.98 0.39 16.01
N GLY A 36 -4.99 1.09 17.14
CA GLY A 36 -5.73 2.32 17.36
C GLY A 36 -7.22 2.12 17.06
N SER A 37 -7.80 3.04 16.28
CA SER A 37 -9.17 2.93 15.80
C SER A 37 -9.31 2.14 14.48
N ASN A 38 -8.23 1.58 13.94
CA ASN A 38 -8.29 0.83 12.68
C ASN A 38 -9.02 -0.50 12.89
N SER A 39 -9.94 -0.82 11.99
CA SER A 39 -10.67 -2.10 11.96
C SER A 39 -9.93 -3.21 11.19
N GLU A 40 -8.76 -2.90 10.62
CA GLU A 40 -7.95 -3.79 9.80
C GLU A 40 -6.46 -3.54 10.11
N ALA A 41 -5.69 -4.63 10.16
CA ALA A 41 -4.23 -4.60 10.25
C ALA A 41 -3.66 -5.37 9.06
N LEU A 42 -2.82 -4.70 8.26
CA LEU A 42 -2.16 -5.32 7.12
C LEU A 42 -0.73 -5.70 7.51
N LEU A 43 -0.42 -6.99 7.44
CA LEU A 43 0.90 -7.56 7.67
C LEU A 43 1.62 -7.78 6.34
N HIS A 44 2.80 -7.18 6.18
CA HIS A 44 3.65 -7.39 5.00
C HIS A 44 4.78 -8.34 5.34
N CYS A 45 5.00 -9.37 4.51
CA CYS A 45 6.18 -10.23 4.55
C CYS A 45 7.12 -9.83 3.40
N LEU A 46 8.22 -9.14 3.73
CA LEU A 46 9.08 -8.46 2.76
C LEU A 46 10.47 -9.09 2.72
N PHE A 47 10.95 -9.40 1.51
CA PHE A 47 12.35 -9.78 1.31
C PHE A 47 13.12 -8.69 0.57
N GLY A 48 14.25 -8.25 1.15
CA GLY A 48 15.09 -7.17 0.64
C GLY A 48 14.77 -5.79 1.23
N GLY A 49 13.63 -5.64 1.91
CA GLY A 49 13.18 -4.36 2.50
C GLY A 49 13.08 -3.22 1.47
N TYR A 50 13.15 -1.97 1.93
CA TYR A 50 13.07 -0.76 1.08
C TYR A 50 14.33 -0.47 0.23
N GLY A 51 15.32 -1.37 0.21
CA GLY A 51 16.65 -1.13 -0.36
C GLY A 51 17.08 -2.06 -1.50
N GLY A 52 16.15 -2.89 -2.02
CA GLY A 52 16.45 -3.87 -3.07
C GLY A 52 17.25 -5.08 -2.56
N GLY A 53 16.74 -6.27 -2.82
CA GLY A 53 17.41 -7.54 -2.52
C GLY A 53 16.97 -8.63 -3.49
N THR A 54 17.85 -9.59 -3.78
CA THR A 54 17.54 -10.75 -4.62
C THR A 54 17.75 -12.04 -3.82
N GLY A 55 16.86 -13.02 -4.01
CA GLY A 55 16.81 -14.24 -3.19
C GLY A 55 15.39 -14.67 -2.84
N THR A 56 15.29 -15.61 -1.90
CA THR A 56 14.02 -16.22 -1.47
C THR A 56 13.94 -16.16 0.06
N ALA A 57 12.77 -15.83 0.58
CA ALA A 57 12.44 -15.94 2.00
C ALA A 57 11.19 -16.79 2.16
N TYR A 58 11.17 -17.59 3.22
CA TYR A 58 10.03 -18.39 3.62
C TYR A 58 9.49 -17.83 4.93
N TYR A 59 8.17 -17.75 5.02
CA TYR A 59 7.43 -17.34 6.20
C TYR A 59 6.43 -18.44 6.47
N ASP A 60 6.35 -18.86 7.73
CA ASP A 60 5.38 -19.86 8.19
C ASP A 60 4.88 -19.44 9.57
N ASP A 61 3.78 -20.05 10.03
CA ASP A 61 3.32 -19.93 11.41
C ASP A 61 3.07 -18.47 11.86
N LEU A 62 2.33 -17.70 11.05
CA LEU A 62 1.96 -16.32 11.39
C LEU A 62 0.75 -16.30 12.33
N TYR A 63 0.95 -15.74 13.53
CA TYR A 63 -0.11 -15.59 14.54
C TYR A 63 -0.33 -14.12 14.90
N LEU A 64 -1.60 -13.77 15.15
CA LEU A 64 -1.96 -12.48 15.74
C LEU A 64 -2.66 -12.72 17.08
N HIS A 65 -2.09 -12.16 18.14
CA HIS A 65 -2.67 -12.22 19.48
C HIS A 65 -3.23 -10.85 19.84
N ALA A 66 -4.54 -10.78 20.05
CA ALA A 66 -5.17 -9.57 20.57
C ALA A 66 -4.78 -9.38 22.04
N LEU A 67 -3.96 -8.38 22.31
CA LEU A 67 -3.62 -7.97 23.67
C LEU A 67 -4.71 -6.99 24.13
N GLY A 68 -5.52 -7.39 25.12
CA GLY A 68 -6.59 -6.54 25.64
C GLY A 68 -6.06 -5.18 26.12
N SER A 69 -6.90 -4.15 26.06
CA SER A 69 -6.52 -2.79 26.46
C SER A 69 -6.13 -2.73 27.94
N GLY A 70 -4.83 -2.74 28.22
CA GLY A 70 -4.26 -2.19 29.45
C GLY A 70 -3.76 -3.13 30.55
N ASP A 71 -3.70 -4.45 30.38
CA ASP A 71 -3.09 -5.34 31.39
C ASP A 71 -2.39 -6.57 30.77
N ILE A 72 -1.13 -6.78 31.16
CA ILE A 72 -0.28 -7.91 30.75
C ILE A 72 -0.82 -9.27 31.22
N SER A 73 -1.73 -9.27 32.21
CA SER A 73 -2.46 -10.48 32.62
C SER A 73 -3.26 -11.10 31.47
N GLY A 74 -3.87 -10.25 30.62
CA GLY A 74 -4.60 -10.71 29.44
C GLY A 74 -3.70 -11.31 28.36
N ALA A 75 -2.46 -10.81 28.24
CA ALA A 75 -1.46 -11.34 27.32
C ALA A 75 -0.96 -12.72 27.77
N ILE A 76 -0.66 -12.87 29.06
CA ILE A 76 -0.26 -14.15 29.66
C ILE A 76 -1.39 -15.17 29.56
N ASP A 77 -2.63 -14.77 29.82
CA ASP A 77 -3.80 -15.64 29.68
C ASP A 77 -4.09 -16.00 28.22
N ALA A 78 -3.87 -15.11 27.26
CA ALA A 78 -4.05 -15.38 25.84
C ALA A 78 -3.00 -16.36 25.30
N VAL A 79 -1.73 -16.18 25.70
CA VAL A 79 -0.64 -17.10 25.37
C VAL A 79 -0.85 -18.47 26.04
N ALA A 80 -1.23 -18.50 27.32
CA ALA A 80 -1.55 -19.73 28.03
C ALA A 80 -2.76 -20.45 27.41
N LYS A 81 -3.81 -19.72 27.01
CA LYS A 81 -4.97 -20.28 26.29
C LYS A 81 -4.57 -20.81 24.93
N PHE A 82 -3.72 -20.12 24.18
CA PHE A 82 -3.24 -20.56 22.87
C PHE A 82 -2.47 -21.89 22.94
N HIS A 83 -1.53 -22.01 23.89
CA HIS A 83 -0.83 -23.27 24.15
C HIS A 83 -1.74 -24.36 24.70
N ALA A 84 -2.77 -24.01 25.48
CA ALA A 84 -3.80 -24.95 25.92
C ALA A 84 -4.81 -25.31 24.81
N SER A 85 -4.91 -24.49 23.76
CA SER A 85 -5.86 -24.63 22.65
C SER A 85 -5.20 -25.12 21.37
N ALA A 86 -4.09 -25.86 21.44
CA ALA A 86 -3.41 -26.50 20.30
C ALA A 86 -4.28 -27.56 19.54
N GLY A 87 -5.60 -27.53 19.73
CA GLY A 87 -6.61 -28.25 18.96
C GLY A 87 -7.93 -27.48 18.78
N ALA A 88 -7.97 -26.17 19.07
CA ALA A 88 -9.13 -25.34 18.74
C ALA A 88 -9.12 -25.01 17.24
N PRO A 89 -10.27 -25.06 16.54
CA PRO A 89 -10.34 -24.69 15.14
C PRO A 89 -9.94 -23.22 14.98
N PRO A 90 -9.17 -22.87 13.94
CA PRO A 90 -8.72 -21.49 13.72
C PRO A 90 -9.91 -20.54 13.71
N VAL A 91 -9.75 -19.37 14.34
CA VAL A 91 -10.71 -18.27 14.25
C VAL A 91 -10.91 -18.00 12.77
N ALA A 92 -12.13 -18.15 12.27
CA ALA A 92 -12.42 -18.02 10.86
C ALA A 92 -12.00 -16.62 10.40
N ALA A 93 -10.89 -16.54 9.65
CA ALA A 93 -10.47 -15.32 8.99
C ALA A 93 -11.65 -14.85 8.14
N LYS A 94 -12.14 -13.64 8.40
CA LYS A 94 -13.12 -13.02 7.49
C LYS A 94 -12.41 -12.82 6.16
N GLU A 95 -12.83 -13.58 5.16
CA GLU A 95 -12.37 -13.40 3.79
C GLU A 95 -12.71 -11.97 3.34
N ILE A 96 -11.69 -11.20 2.97
CA ILE A 96 -11.90 -9.92 2.30
C ILE A 96 -12.30 -10.23 0.85
N VAL A 97 -13.61 -10.26 0.61
CA VAL A 97 -14.15 -10.51 -0.72
C VAL A 97 -13.95 -9.25 -1.58
N ARG A 98 -12.93 -9.26 -2.44
CA ARG A 98 -12.70 -8.21 -3.42
C ARG A 98 -13.40 -8.52 -4.73
N LYS A 99 -14.12 -7.53 -5.27
CA LYS A 99 -14.77 -7.60 -6.58
C LYS A 99 -13.73 -7.60 -7.70
N HIS A 100 -12.69 -6.79 -7.57
CA HIS A 100 -11.61 -6.67 -8.54
C HIS A 100 -10.37 -7.38 -8.00
N LYS A 101 -10.21 -8.65 -8.40
CA LYS A 101 -9.06 -9.46 -7.99
C LYS A 101 -7.77 -8.87 -8.56
N PRO A 102 -6.79 -8.52 -7.70
CA PRO A 102 -5.44 -8.17 -8.13
C PRO A 102 -4.81 -9.23 -9.03
N ASP A 103 -4.24 -8.82 -10.16
CA ASP A 103 -3.26 -9.64 -10.86
C ASP A 103 -1.92 -9.51 -10.12
N PRO A 104 -1.36 -10.62 -9.58
CA PRO A 104 -0.13 -10.56 -8.79
C PRO A 104 1.06 -9.94 -9.53
N ALA A 105 1.22 -10.22 -10.82
CA ALA A 105 2.34 -9.71 -11.59
C ALA A 105 2.19 -8.21 -11.88
N VAL A 106 0.96 -7.74 -12.11
CA VAL A 106 0.67 -6.30 -12.26
C VAL A 106 0.91 -5.58 -10.93
N HIS A 107 0.46 -6.15 -9.82
CA HIS A 107 0.65 -5.58 -8.48
C HIS A 107 2.11 -5.51 -8.08
N GLU A 108 2.91 -6.54 -8.38
CA GLU A 108 4.36 -6.51 -8.12
C GLU A 108 5.05 -5.36 -8.87
N ARG A 109 4.77 -5.20 -10.17
CA ARG A 109 5.34 -4.10 -10.96
C ARG A 109 4.81 -2.73 -10.50
N GLY A 110 3.53 -2.64 -10.19
CA GLY A 110 2.90 -1.42 -9.71
C GLY A 110 3.44 -0.98 -8.35
N LEU A 111 3.65 -1.93 -7.42
CA LEU A 111 4.29 -1.68 -6.14
C LEU A 111 5.74 -1.20 -6.30
N ALA A 112 6.49 -1.76 -7.26
CA ALA A 112 7.85 -1.31 -7.53
C ALA A 112 7.89 0.16 -7.98
N VAL A 113 6.98 0.57 -8.89
CA VAL A 113 6.84 1.97 -9.30
C VAL A 113 6.38 2.84 -8.14
N TYR A 114 5.38 2.40 -7.37
CA TYR A 114 4.86 3.13 -6.20
C TYR A 114 5.97 3.42 -5.18
N SER A 115 6.78 2.40 -4.87
CA SER A 115 7.86 2.47 -3.88
C SER A 115 9.00 3.40 -4.31
N LEU A 116 9.21 3.58 -5.61
CA LEU A 116 10.28 4.45 -6.12
C LEU A 116 9.81 5.89 -6.31
N THR A 117 8.54 6.07 -6.68
CA THR A 117 8.06 7.36 -7.20
C THR A 117 7.01 8.01 -6.32
N CYS A 118 6.08 7.25 -5.75
CA CYS A 118 4.86 7.79 -5.12
C CYS A 118 4.93 7.80 -3.59
N ILE A 119 5.63 6.82 -3.01
CA ILE A 119 5.63 6.53 -1.57
C ILE A 119 6.16 7.68 -0.72
N ALA A 120 7.06 8.50 -1.26
CA ALA A 120 7.69 9.60 -0.53
C ALA A 120 6.67 10.67 -0.09
N CYS A 121 5.59 10.85 -0.85
CA CYS A 121 4.53 11.80 -0.55
C CYS A 121 3.27 11.11 -0.02
N HIS A 122 2.86 10.00 -0.65
CA HIS A 122 1.60 9.33 -0.31
C HIS A 122 1.72 8.28 0.80
N GLY A 123 2.94 7.99 1.25
CA GLY A 123 3.22 7.06 2.34
C GLY A 123 3.11 5.59 1.91
N PRO A 124 3.63 4.65 2.71
CA PRO A 124 3.49 3.22 2.43
C PRO A 124 2.03 2.78 2.39
N ASP A 125 1.17 3.45 3.16
CA ASP A 125 -0.24 3.12 3.34
C ASP A 125 -1.22 3.96 2.53
N GLY A 126 -0.70 4.79 1.63
CA GLY A 126 -1.55 5.62 0.79
C GLY A 126 -2.38 6.62 1.58
N LYS A 127 -2.12 6.85 2.88
CA LYS A 127 -2.87 7.83 3.68
C LYS A 127 -2.34 9.24 3.49
N GLY A 128 -1.19 9.40 2.83
CA GLY A 128 -0.52 10.68 2.66
C GLY A 128 -0.14 11.31 3.99
N VAL A 129 -0.11 12.64 4.01
CA VAL A 129 0.18 13.45 5.21
C VAL A 129 -0.91 14.50 5.33
N PRO A 130 -1.74 14.47 6.39
CA PRO A 130 -2.82 15.44 6.58
C PRO A 130 -2.34 16.89 6.40
N GLY A 131 -3.05 17.65 5.54
CA GLY A 131 -2.71 19.04 5.22
C GLY A 131 -1.55 19.25 4.23
N ALA A 132 -0.81 18.20 3.85
CA ALA A 132 0.33 18.32 2.92
C ALA A 132 0.19 17.43 1.67
N PHE A 133 -0.11 16.15 1.84
CA PHE A 133 -0.25 15.18 0.75
C PHE A 133 -1.56 14.40 0.89
N PRO A 134 -2.42 14.38 -0.14
CA PRO A 134 -3.72 13.73 -0.04
C PRO A 134 -3.61 12.21 0.07
N PRO A 135 -4.58 11.56 0.74
CA PRO A 135 -4.68 10.11 0.72
C PRO A 135 -5.04 9.61 -0.69
N LEU A 136 -4.46 8.47 -1.06
CA LEU A 136 -4.84 7.64 -2.20
C LEU A 136 -5.80 6.51 -1.78
N ASP A 137 -5.72 6.06 -0.53
CA ASP A 137 -6.69 5.12 0.04
C ASP A 137 -8.05 5.81 0.20
N ASN A 138 -9.12 5.12 -0.24
CA ASN A 138 -10.49 5.61 -0.26
C ASN A 138 -10.68 6.99 -0.94
N SER A 139 -9.80 7.33 -1.89
CA SER A 139 -9.87 8.59 -2.64
C SER A 139 -10.84 8.47 -3.81
N GLU A 140 -11.74 9.44 -3.95
CA GLU A 140 -12.69 9.55 -5.06
C GLU A 140 -11.99 9.81 -6.40
N TYR A 141 -10.82 10.48 -6.36
CA TYR A 141 -9.96 10.70 -7.54
C TYR A 141 -9.33 9.39 -7.99
N VAL A 142 -8.99 8.51 -7.04
CA VAL A 142 -8.37 7.21 -7.32
C VAL A 142 -9.39 6.20 -7.77
N THR A 143 -10.52 6.06 -7.06
CA THR A 143 -11.47 4.95 -7.26
C THR A 143 -12.53 5.22 -8.33
N GLY A 144 -12.75 6.49 -8.69
CA GLY A 144 -13.68 6.93 -9.74
C GLY A 144 -13.22 6.61 -11.17
N ASP A 145 -13.46 7.54 -12.10
CA ASP A 145 -13.05 7.40 -13.51
C ASP A 145 -11.53 7.17 -13.61
N PRO A 146 -11.07 6.04 -14.16
CA PRO A 146 -9.65 5.71 -14.22
C PRO A 146 -8.83 6.67 -15.11
N SER A 147 -9.47 7.50 -15.95
CA SER A 147 -8.80 8.57 -16.70
C SER A 147 -8.36 9.75 -15.81
N VAL A 148 -9.02 9.98 -14.66
CA VAL A 148 -8.69 11.06 -13.72
C VAL A 148 -7.30 10.87 -13.11
N PRO A 149 -6.98 9.74 -12.44
CA PRO A 149 -5.66 9.57 -11.84
C PRO A 149 -4.57 9.43 -12.91
N ALA A 150 -4.89 8.91 -14.11
CA ALA A 150 -3.97 8.92 -15.25
C ALA A 150 -3.60 10.34 -15.68
N ARG A 151 -4.57 11.24 -15.81
CA ARG A 151 -4.33 12.66 -16.11
C ARG A 151 -3.48 13.33 -15.03
N VAL A 152 -3.76 13.05 -13.76
CA VAL A 152 -2.99 13.60 -12.62
C VAL A 152 -1.53 13.16 -12.66
N VAL A 153 -1.24 11.87 -12.87
CA VAL A 153 0.14 11.37 -12.96
C VAL A 153 0.87 11.97 -14.18
N LEU A 154 0.17 12.06 -15.32
CA LEU A 154 0.76 12.53 -16.58
C LEU A 154 1.06 14.04 -16.57
N LEU A 155 0.16 14.84 -15.98
CA LEU A 155 0.14 16.29 -16.17
C LEU A 155 0.40 17.05 -14.87
N GLY A 156 0.36 16.38 -13.73
CA GLY A 156 0.40 16.99 -12.41
C GLY A 156 -0.95 17.58 -12.00
N LEU A 157 -1.03 17.97 -10.74
CA LEU A 157 -2.22 18.56 -10.13
C LEU A 157 -1.80 19.68 -9.18
N GLN A 158 -2.49 20.82 -9.22
CA GLN A 158 -2.23 21.97 -8.37
C GLN A 158 -3.52 22.66 -7.94
N GLY A 159 -3.38 23.51 -6.92
CA GLY A 159 -4.45 24.34 -6.40
C GLY A 159 -5.32 23.59 -5.38
N PRO A 160 -6.42 24.22 -4.94
CA PRO A 160 -7.25 23.65 -3.89
C PRO A 160 -7.97 22.41 -4.41
N ILE A 161 -7.76 21.29 -3.72
CA ILE A 161 -8.49 20.03 -3.90
C ILE A 161 -9.11 19.61 -2.58
N GLU A 162 -10.16 18.80 -2.67
CA GLU A 162 -10.72 18.09 -1.53
C GLU A 162 -10.63 16.60 -1.84
N VAL A 163 -10.12 15.81 -0.90
CA VAL A 163 -10.01 14.35 -1.03
C VAL A 163 -10.43 13.73 0.29
N ALA A 164 -11.38 12.79 0.26
CA ALA A 164 -11.94 12.17 1.45
C ALA A 164 -12.41 13.20 2.53
N GLY A 165 -12.96 14.34 2.09
CA GLY A 165 -13.45 15.41 2.97
C GLY A 165 -12.36 16.32 3.56
N GLN A 166 -11.10 16.14 3.19
CA GLN A 166 -9.97 16.97 3.64
C GLN A 166 -9.47 17.87 2.52
N LYS A 167 -9.14 19.13 2.86
CA LYS A 167 -8.64 20.12 1.91
C LYS A 167 -7.12 20.07 1.80
N PHE A 168 -6.62 20.16 0.57
CA PHE A 168 -5.19 20.22 0.26
C PHE A 168 -4.94 21.33 -0.75
N GLU A 169 -3.84 22.04 -0.59
CA GLU A 169 -3.40 23.11 -1.50
C GLU A 169 -1.90 22.95 -1.75
N SER A 170 -1.56 21.84 -2.41
CA SER A 170 -0.19 21.46 -2.75
C SER A 170 -0.06 21.26 -4.27
N ILE A 171 1.16 21.01 -4.72
CA ILE A 171 1.45 20.70 -6.13
C ILE A 171 1.97 19.27 -6.19
N MET A 172 1.31 18.42 -6.98
CA MET A 172 1.83 17.16 -7.47
C MET A 172 2.46 17.42 -8.85
N PRO A 173 3.79 17.34 -9.00
CA PRO A 173 4.42 17.51 -10.31
C PRO A 173 4.02 16.40 -11.30
N PRO A 174 4.04 16.66 -12.61
CA PRO A 174 3.89 15.62 -13.62
C PRO A 174 5.04 14.61 -13.56
N HIS A 175 4.72 13.32 -13.74
CA HIS A 175 5.71 12.25 -13.91
C HIS A 175 5.96 11.99 -15.40
N THR A 176 6.89 12.75 -15.97
CA THR A 176 7.29 12.63 -17.39
C THR A 176 8.29 11.52 -17.66
N ASP A 177 8.87 10.95 -16.60
CA ASP A 177 9.83 9.85 -16.60
C ASP A 177 9.17 8.47 -16.73
N LEU A 178 7.87 8.36 -16.42
CA LEU A 178 7.13 7.10 -16.47
C LEU A 178 6.46 6.87 -17.84
N ASN A 179 6.66 5.67 -18.38
CA ASN A 179 5.96 5.22 -19.58
C ASN A 179 4.52 4.75 -19.29
N ASP A 180 3.74 4.51 -20.35
CA ASP A 180 2.32 4.16 -20.24
C ASP A 180 2.05 2.87 -19.46
N ALA A 181 2.94 1.87 -19.58
CA ALA A 181 2.81 0.61 -18.86
C ALA A 181 3.10 0.78 -17.37
N GLN A 182 4.15 1.54 -17.02
CA GLN A 182 4.48 1.84 -15.62
C GLN A 182 3.37 2.62 -14.92
N ILE A 183 2.78 3.60 -15.61
CA ILE A 183 1.63 4.36 -15.10
C ILE A 183 0.41 3.43 -14.93
N ALA A 184 0.14 2.55 -15.90
CA ALA A 184 -0.97 1.61 -15.79
C ALA A 184 -0.80 0.62 -14.63
N ASP A 185 0.40 0.08 -14.44
CA ASP A 185 0.72 -0.84 -13.35
C ASP A 185 0.57 -0.14 -11.98
N VAL A 186 1.14 1.06 -11.79
CA VAL A 186 1.05 1.78 -10.50
C VAL A 186 -0.36 2.23 -10.19
N LEU A 187 -1.12 2.70 -11.19
CA LEU A 187 -2.51 3.09 -10.98
C LEU A 187 -3.39 1.88 -10.68
N THR A 188 -3.13 0.73 -11.31
CA THR A 188 -3.83 -0.52 -10.98
C THR A 188 -3.54 -0.96 -9.56
N TYR A 189 -2.27 -0.94 -9.14
CA TYR A 189 -1.88 -1.23 -7.77
C TYR A 189 -2.62 -0.33 -6.77
N VAL A 190 -2.53 0.99 -6.94
CA VAL A 190 -3.18 1.97 -6.06
C VAL A 190 -4.71 1.81 -6.01
N ARG A 191 -5.36 1.52 -7.16
CA ARG A 191 -6.81 1.32 -7.26
C ARG A 191 -7.33 0.01 -6.67
N GLN A 192 -6.44 -0.93 -6.38
CA GLN A 192 -6.79 -2.26 -5.89
C GLN A 192 -6.06 -2.60 -4.59
N ASN A 193 -5.47 -1.61 -3.92
CA ASN A 193 -4.74 -1.78 -2.69
C ASN A 193 -5.43 -1.04 -1.53
N TRP A 194 -5.10 -1.44 -0.30
CA TRP A 194 -5.74 -0.94 0.92
C TRP A 194 -7.25 -1.22 0.90
N SER A 195 -8.08 -0.19 1.17
CA SER A 195 -9.54 -0.30 1.08
C SER A 195 -10.08 -0.15 -0.35
N ASN A 196 -9.22 0.20 -1.32
CA ASN A 196 -9.65 0.38 -2.70
C ASN A 196 -9.95 -0.95 -3.38
N ASP A 197 -11.12 -1.03 -4.01
CA ASP A 197 -11.57 -2.15 -4.84
C ASP A 197 -12.15 -1.60 -6.15
N ALA A 198 -11.27 -1.09 -7.01
CA ALA A 198 -11.63 -0.48 -8.29
C ALA A 198 -11.01 -1.24 -9.49
N PRO A 199 -11.60 -1.12 -10.70
CA PRO A 199 -11.07 -1.76 -11.89
C PRO A 199 -9.63 -1.35 -12.21
N ALA A 200 -8.89 -2.26 -12.83
CA ALA A 200 -7.53 -2.03 -13.31
C ALA A 200 -7.47 -0.94 -14.40
N VAL A 201 -6.29 -0.35 -14.55
CA VAL A 201 -5.92 0.61 -15.59
C VAL A 201 -5.09 -0.09 -16.65
N THR A 202 -5.41 0.12 -17.92
CA THR A 202 -4.66 -0.48 -19.04
C THR A 202 -3.65 0.52 -19.63
N ALA A 203 -2.56 0.00 -20.17
CA ALA A 203 -1.55 0.81 -20.86
C ALA A 203 -2.16 1.56 -22.05
N GLU A 204 -3.08 0.94 -22.80
CA GLU A 204 -3.81 1.57 -23.89
C GLU A 204 -4.60 2.80 -23.44
N MET A 205 -5.25 2.75 -22.27
CA MET A 205 -6.01 3.88 -21.76
C MET A 205 -5.09 5.04 -21.34
N VAL A 206 -3.95 4.72 -20.71
CA VAL A 206 -2.93 5.74 -20.38
C VAL A 206 -2.38 6.37 -21.66
N LYS A 207 -2.07 5.56 -22.67
CA LYS A 207 -1.58 6.02 -23.97
C LYS A 207 -2.58 6.96 -24.65
N GLN A 208 -3.87 6.60 -24.65
CA GLN A 208 -4.94 7.45 -25.19
C GLN A 208 -5.06 8.76 -24.41
N THR A 209 -4.96 8.70 -23.08
CA THR A 209 -4.98 9.88 -22.22
C THR A 209 -3.80 10.81 -22.53
N ARG A 210 -2.58 10.25 -22.64
CA ARG A 210 -1.38 10.99 -23.01
C ARG A 210 -1.50 11.65 -24.38
N ALA A 211 -2.00 10.92 -25.38
CA ALA A 211 -2.21 11.46 -26.72
C ALA A 211 -3.24 12.61 -26.74
N LYS A 212 -4.30 12.50 -25.93
CA LYS A 212 -5.37 13.52 -25.86
C LYS A 212 -4.94 14.76 -25.09
N TRP A 213 -4.16 14.62 -24.02
CA TRP A 213 -3.92 15.70 -23.07
C TRP A 213 -2.45 16.12 -22.92
N GLY A 214 -1.49 15.44 -23.56
CA GLY A 214 -0.05 15.66 -23.35
C GLY A 214 0.45 17.09 -23.63
N ASN A 215 -0.32 17.89 -24.37
CA ASN A 215 0.03 19.28 -24.69
C ASN A 215 -0.55 20.32 -23.71
N HIS A 216 -1.10 19.90 -22.56
CA HIS A 216 -1.70 20.83 -21.59
C HIS A 216 -0.70 21.85 -21.00
N GLY A 217 0.59 21.49 -20.92
CA GLY A 217 1.70 22.42 -20.65
C GLY A 217 1.80 22.99 -19.23
N LYS A 218 0.82 22.72 -18.37
CA LYS A 218 0.78 23.12 -16.94
C LYS A 218 0.09 22.04 -16.09
N PRO A 219 0.35 21.97 -14.78
CA PRO A 219 -0.43 21.12 -13.88
C PRO A 219 -1.92 21.43 -13.93
N LEU A 220 -2.73 20.38 -13.83
CA LEU A 220 -4.19 20.48 -13.84
C LEU A 220 -4.70 21.12 -12.56
N THR A 221 -5.90 21.67 -12.60
CA THR A 221 -6.69 22.07 -11.45
C THR A 221 -7.83 21.09 -11.20
N ALA A 222 -8.40 21.09 -9.99
CA ALA A 222 -9.57 20.28 -9.67
C ALA A 222 -10.75 20.49 -10.64
N ALA A 223 -10.89 21.70 -11.18
CA ALA A 223 -11.96 22.04 -12.12
C ALA A 223 -11.77 21.40 -13.50
N GLU A 224 -10.52 21.17 -13.92
CA GLU A 224 -10.17 20.54 -15.21
C GLU A 224 -10.26 19.01 -15.16
N LEU A 225 -10.44 18.42 -13.96
CA LEU A 225 -10.60 16.99 -13.77
C LEU A 225 -12.08 16.51 -13.82
N LYS A 226 -13.03 17.44 -13.66
CA LYS A 226 -14.48 17.21 -13.77
C LYS A 226 -14.93 17.14 -15.24
#